data_AF-A0A537WGE3-F1
#
_entry.id   AF-A0A537WGE3-F1
#
_cell.length_a   1.000
_cell.length_b   1.000
_cell.length_c   1.000
_cell.angle_alpha   90.00
_cell.angle_beta   90.00
_cell.angle_gamma   90.00
#
_symmetry.space_group_name_H-M   'P 1'
#
loop_
_entity.id
_entity.type
_entity.pdbx_description
1 polymer ?
#
loop_
_entity_poly.entity_id
_entity_poly.type
_entity_poly.pdbx_seq_one_letter_code
_entity_poly.pdbx_strand_id
1 'polypeptide(L)'
;RERTFQQDIEDAGEIRREVAALARQLVEDLKDDGRLAERVVVKVRFKPFFTSTHGVPLPEPSLEPDALEAGAMAALAKFELDRPVRLLGVRLELAPPA
;
A
#
# COMPACT_ATOMS: atom_id res chain seq x y z
N ARG A 1 4.57 -3.88 -4.50
CA ARG A 1 5.07 -2.85 -5.44
C ARG A 1 5.50 -1.62 -4.67
N GLU A 2 6.54 -0.92 -5.14
CA GLU A 2 7.00 0.33 -4.52
C GLU A 2 7.48 1.33 -5.55
N ARG A 3 7.44 2.62 -5.19
CA ARG A 3 7.83 3.74 -6.04
C ARG A 3 8.60 4.77 -5.22
N THR A 4 9.81 5.08 -5.67
CA THR A 4 10.58 6.24 -5.19
C THR A 4 10.27 7.42 -6.09
N PHE A 5 9.97 8.57 -5.50
CA PHE A 5 9.64 9.78 -6.25
C PHE A 5 10.90 10.61 -6.54
N GLN A 6 10.92 11.27 -7.70
CA GLN A 6 12.01 12.18 -8.07
C GLN A 6 12.03 13.39 -7.13
N GLN A 7 10.85 13.96 -6.88
CA GLN A 7 10.59 15.01 -5.90
C GLN A 7 9.77 14.42 -4.75
N ASP A 8 10.03 14.86 -3.53
CA ASP A 8 9.29 14.38 -2.37
C ASP A 8 7.85 14.88 -2.43
N ILE A 9 6.88 14.03 -2.06
CA ILE A 9 5.47 14.40 -2.05
C ILE A 9 5.12 15.01 -0.69
N GLU A 10 4.55 16.21 -0.70
CA GLU A 10 4.07 16.92 0.49
C GLU A 10 2.54 16.93 0.60
N ASP A 11 1.83 16.83 -0.53
CA ASP A 11 0.37 16.80 -0.55
C ASP A 11 -0.18 15.44 -0.10
N ALA A 12 -0.94 15.44 0.99
CA ALA A 12 -1.59 14.23 1.48
C ALA A 12 -2.63 13.68 0.49
N GLY A 13 -3.21 14.52 -0.38
CA GLY A 13 -4.08 14.07 -1.46
C GLY A 13 -3.32 13.22 -2.49
N GLU A 14 -2.14 13.67 -2.90
CA GLU A 14 -1.24 12.98 -3.81
C GLU A 14 -0.73 11.67 -3.22
N ILE A 15 -0.32 11.66 -1.95
CA ILE A 15 0.06 10.43 -1.24
C ILE A 15 -1.04 9.37 -1.32
N ARG A 16 -2.30 9.75 -1.06
CA ARG A 16 -3.45 8.83 -1.16
C ARG A 16 -3.65 8.32 -2.58
N ARG A 17 -3.59 9.20 -3.58
CA ARG A 17 -3.70 8.82 -5.00
C ARG A 17 -2.63 7.81 -5.42
N GLU A 18 -1.40 8.03 -4.97
CA GLU A 18 -0.26 7.15 -5.26
C GLU A 18 -0.39 5.78 -4.59
N VAL A 19 -0.81 5.74 -3.32
CA VAL A 19 -1.08 4.46 -2.63
C VAL A 19 -2.20 3.67 -3.32
N ALA A 20 -3.29 4.33 -3.70
CA ALA A 20 -4.39 3.70 -4.44
C ALA A 20 -3.92 3.17 -5.80
N ALA A 21 -3.11 3.94 -6.53
CA ALA A 21 -2.54 3.50 -7.80
C ALA A 21 -1.63 2.26 -7.63
N LEU A 22 -0.80 2.23 -6.58
CA LEU A 22 0.05 1.08 -6.28
C LEU A 22 -0.76 -0.17 -5.90
N ALA A 23 -1.86 -0.02 -5.16
CA ALA A 23 -2.75 -1.12 -4.80
C ALA A 23 -3.42 -1.73 -6.03
N ARG A 24 -3.99 -0.89 -6.92
CA ARG A 24 -4.60 -1.34 -8.19
C ARG A 24 -3.60 -2.05 -9.09
N GLN A 25 -2.39 -1.52 -9.21
CA GLN A 25 -1.31 -2.15 -9.98
C GLN A 25 -0.96 -3.54 -9.43
N LEU A 26 -0.99 -3.74 -8.12
CA LEU A 26 -0.68 -5.02 -7.53
C LEU A 26 -1.77 -6.08 -7.79
N VAL A 27 -3.03 -5.66 -7.90
CA VAL A 27 -4.13 -6.57 -8.27
C VAL A 27 -3.86 -7.15 -9.64
N GLU A 28 -3.53 -6.31 -10.62
CA GLU A 28 -3.22 -6.75 -11.98
C GLU A 28 -2.01 -7.71 -12.01
N ASP A 29 -0.98 -7.42 -11.20
CA ASP A 29 0.22 -8.27 -11.11
C ASP A 29 -0.08 -9.67 -10.50
N LEU A 30 -1.17 -9.83 -9.73
CA LEU A 30 -1.51 -11.06 -9.01
C LEU A 30 -2.70 -11.84 -9.58
N LYS A 31 -3.37 -11.32 -10.62
CA LYS A 31 -4.51 -12.00 -11.27
C LYS A 31 -4.16 -13.42 -11.72
N ASP A 32 -2.92 -13.67 -12.11
CA ASP A 32 -2.47 -14.97 -12.62
C ASP A 32 -1.99 -15.94 -11.51
N ASP A 33 -1.74 -15.45 -10.29
CA ASP A 33 -1.18 -16.26 -9.18
C ASP A 33 -2.27 -17.00 -8.37
N GLY A 34 -3.53 -16.58 -8.49
CA GLY A 34 -4.71 -17.24 -7.89
C GLY A 34 -4.78 -17.23 -6.35
N ARG A 35 -3.78 -16.68 -5.66
CA ARG A 35 -3.70 -16.63 -4.20
C ARG A 35 -4.36 -15.38 -3.64
N LEU A 36 -5.24 -15.56 -2.65
CA LEU A 36 -5.93 -14.47 -2.00
C LEU A 36 -5.04 -13.72 -1.00
N ALA A 37 -5.19 -12.40 -0.90
CA ALA A 37 -4.49 -11.60 0.10
C ALA A 37 -5.28 -11.58 1.42
N GLU A 38 -4.59 -11.73 2.55
CA GLU A 38 -5.18 -11.65 3.89
C GLU A 38 -4.88 -10.31 4.57
N ARG A 39 -3.81 -9.63 4.17
CA ARG A 39 -3.39 -8.36 4.76
C ARG A 39 -2.77 -7.44 3.73
N VAL A 40 -3.11 -6.17 3.81
CA VAL A 40 -2.47 -5.10 3.03
C VAL A 40 -1.47 -4.37 3.92
N VAL A 41 -0.26 -4.15 3.42
CA VAL A 41 0.81 -3.43 4.10
C VAL A 41 1.23 -2.23 3.27
N VAL A 42 1.19 -1.05 3.89
CA VAL A 42 1.71 0.19 3.31
C VAL A 42 3.06 0.51 3.92
N LYS A 43 4.01 0.88 3.07
CA LYS A 43 5.35 1.37 3.42
C LYS A 43 5.45 2.84 3.05
N VAL A 44 5.91 3.67 3.98
CA VAL A 44 6.21 5.08 3.74
C VAL A 44 7.66 5.34 4.13
N ARG A 45 8.41 6.00 3.24
CA ARG A 45 9.72 6.56 3.58
C ARG A 45 9.62 8.08 3.57
N PHE A 46 9.80 8.68 4.74
CA PHE A 46 9.86 10.12 4.94
C PHE A 46 11.28 10.66 4.78
N LYS A 47 11.43 11.95 4.54
CA LYS A 47 12.70 12.67 4.67
C LYS A 47 13.11 12.81 6.16
N PRO A 48 14.40 12.71 6.53
CA PRO A 48 15.56 12.34 5.72
C PRO A 48 15.88 10.83 5.82
N PHE A 49 15.03 9.97 5.25
CA PHE A 49 15.16 8.50 5.16
C PHE A 49 14.63 7.68 6.35
N PHE A 50 13.64 8.18 7.09
CA PHE A 50 12.90 7.34 8.05
C PHE A 50 11.87 6.48 7.31
N THR A 51 11.90 5.16 7.50
CA THR A 51 10.93 4.23 6.88
C THR A 51 10.03 3.62 7.95
N SER A 52 8.73 3.64 7.72
CA SER A 52 7.74 2.96 8.55
C SER A 52 6.79 2.13 7.69
N THR A 53 6.21 1.09 8.28
CA THR A 53 5.24 0.20 7.64
C THR A 53 4.06 -0.03 8.56
N HIS A 54 2.85 0.02 8.02
CA HIS A 54 1.65 -0.37 8.74
C HIS A 54 0.84 -1.37 7.92
N GLY A 55 0.37 -2.41 8.60
CA GLY A 55 -0.47 -3.47 8.02
C GLY A 55 -1.90 -3.41 8.55
N VAL A 56 -2.85 -3.79 7.71
CA VAL A 56 -4.27 -3.98 8.05
C VAL A 56 -4.76 -5.30 7.47
N PRO A 57 -5.28 -6.23 8.31
CA PRO A 57 -5.92 -7.43 7.80
C PRO A 57 -7.17 -7.06 7.01
N LEU A 58 -7.43 -7.80 5.93
CA LEU A 58 -8.71 -7.73 5.24
C LEU A 58 -9.77 -8.49 6.05
N PRO A 59 -11.06 -8.10 5.98
CA PRO A 59 -12.14 -8.84 6.64
C PRO A 59 -12.23 -10.30 6.18
N GLU A 60 -11.97 -10.53 4.89
CA GLU A 60 -11.93 -11.84 4.24
C GLU A 60 -10.75 -11.87 3.25
N PRO A 61 -10.10 -13.03 3.04
CA PRO A 61 -9.08 -13.15 2.02
C PRO A 61 -9.61 -12.76 0.65
N SER A 62 -8.94 -11.85 -0.06
CA SER A 62 -9.49 -11.25 -1.29
C SER A 62 -8.41 -10.82 -2.30
N LEU A 63 -8.79 -10.76 -3.57
CA LEU A 63 -8.07 -10.05 -4.64
C LEU A 63 -8.94 -8.96 -5.27
N GLU A 64 -10.09 -8.63 -4.67
CA GLU A 64 -10.99 -7.61 -5.19
C GLU A 64 -10.32 -6.22 -5.11
N PRO A 65 -10.25 -5.46 -6.22
CA PRO A 65 -9.58 -4.16 -6.27
C PRO A 65 -10.03 -3.22 -5.14
N ASP A 66 -11.34 -3.13 -4.91
CA ASP A 66 -11.93 -2.23 -3.91
C ASP A 66 -11.55 -2.63 -2.48
N ALA A 67 -11.49 -3.93 -2.18
CA ALA A 67 -11.09 -4.43 -0.86
C ALA A 67 -9.60 -4.13 -0.58
N LEU A 68 -8.75 -4.30 -1.59
CA LEU A 68 -7.32 -4.03 -1.47
C LEU A 68 -7.01 -2.54 -1.37
N GLU A 69 -7.71 -1.70 -2.14
CA GLU A 69 -7.62 -0.25 -2.04
C GLU A 69 -8.10 0.24 -0.67
N ALA A 70 -9.23 -0.26 -0.16
CA ALA A 70 -9.72 0.07 1.17
C ALA A 70 -8.72 -0.34 2.27
N GLY A 71 -8.14 -1.54 2.17
CA GLY A 71 -7.10 -2.00 3.09
C GLY A 71 -5.84 -1.13 3.04
N ALA A 72 -5.43 -0.70 1.84
CA ALA A 72 -4.30 0.21 1.67
C ALA A 72 -4.59 1.60 2.28
N MET A 73 -5.79 2.14 2.08
CA MET A 73 -6.20 3.41 2.70
C MET A 73 -6.25 3.30 4.23
N ALA A 74 -6.77 2.20 4.77
CA ALA A 74 -6.80 1.96 6.21
C ALA A 74 -5.39 1.83 6.80
N ALA A 75 -4.47 1.19 6.09
CA ALA A 75 -3.07 1.11 6.49
C ALA A 75 -2.37 2.48 6.41
N LEU A 76 -2.64 3.26 5.36
CA LEU A 76 -2.12 4.62 5.21
C LEU A 76 -2.62 5.57 6.30
N ALA A 77 -3.87 5.41 6.75
CA ALA A 77 -4.46 6.22 7.82
C ALA A 77 -3.76 6.05 9.19
N LYS A 78 -2.93 5.02 9.36
CA LYS A 78 -2.12 4.81 10.56
C LYS A 78 -0.84 5.66 10.59
N PHE A 79 -0.49 6.33 9.49
CA PHE A 79 0.66 7.21 9.42
C PHE A 79 0.25 8.65 9.76
N GLU A 80 1.10 9.34 10.51
CA GLU A 80 1.11 10.80 10.55
C GLU A 80 1.86 11.30 9.32
N LEU A 81 1.15 11.94 8.39
CA LEU A 81 1.72 12.48 7.14
C LEU A 81 2.19 13.93 7.36
N ASP A 82 3.03 14.15 8.36
CA ASP A 82 3.52 15.47 8.80
C ASP A 82 4.82 15.90 8.09
N ARG A 83 5.34 15.04 7.21
CA ARG A 83 6.66 15.15 6.58
C ARG A 83 6.63 14.78 5.10
N PRO A 84 7.53 15.36 4.28
CA PRO A 84 7.66 14.98 2.87
C PRO A 84 7.98 13.49 2.70
N VAL A 85 7.30 12.85 1.76
CA VAL A 85 7.42 11.42 1.44
C VAL A 85 8.30 11.21 0.22
N ARG A 86 9.37 10.42 0.38
CA ARG A 86 10.32 10.06 -0.68
C ARG A 86 9.92 8.80 -1.44
N LEU A 87 9.25 7.87 -0.77
CA LEU A 87 8.88 6.57 -1.34
C LEU A 87 7.59 6.04 -0.71
N LEU A 88 6.74 5.47 -1.56
CA LEU A 88 5.55 4.71 -1.15
C LEU A 88 5.64 3.26 -1.63
N GLY A 89 5.13 2.33 -0.83
CA GLY A 89 5.01 0.93 -1.19
C GLY A 89 3.72 0.31 -0.70
N VAL A 90 3.16 -0.60 -1.49
CA VAL A 90 2.01 -1.43 -1.12
C VAL A 90 2.41 -2.89 -1.35
N ARG A 91 2.19 -3.73 -0.34
CA ARG A 91 2.44 -5.17 -0.38
C ARG A 91 1.20 -5.90 0.12
N LEU A 92 0.91 -7.04 -0.50
CA LEU A 92 -0.07 -8.00 0.01
C LEU A 92 0.65 -9.15 0.71
N GLU A 93 0.14 -9.54 1.86
CA GLU A 93 0.48 -10.79 2.51
C GLU A 93 -0.61 -11.79 2.11
N LEU A 94 -0.19 -12.82 1.37
CA LEU A 94 -1.08 -13.80 0.77
C LEU A 94 -1.34 -14.94 1.75
N ALA A 95 -2.53 -15.53 1.65
CA ALA A 95 -2.88 -16.75 2.37
C ALA A 95 -1.81 -17.83 2.11
N PRO A 96 -1.49 -18.68 3.11
CA PRO A 96 -0.58 -19.79 2.92
C PRO A 96 -1.06 -20.69 1.77
N PRO A 97 -0.14 -21.29 0.99
CA PRO A 97 -0.53 -22.28 -0.01
C PRO A 97 -1.30 -23.42 0.67
N ALA A 98 -2.32 -23.93 -0.01
CA ALA A 98 -3.08 -25.10 0.40
C ALA A 98 -2.22 -26.36 0.43
#